data_AF-A0A925LDG5-F1
#
_entry.id   AF-A0A925LDG5-F1
#
_cell.length_a   1.000
_cell.length_b   1.000
_cell.length_c   1.000
_cell.angle_alpha   90.00
_cell.angle_beta   90.00
_cell.angle_gamma   90.00
#
_symmetry.space_group_name_H-M   'P 1'
#
loop_
_entity.id
_entity.type
_entity.pdbx_description
1 polymer ?
#
loop_
_entity_poly.entity_id
_entity_poly.type
_entity_poly.pdbx_seq_one_letter_code
_entity_poly.pdbx_strand_id
1 'polypeptide(L)'
;MDTFIQQIINGLVLGSVYALVALGYTMVYGIINLINFAHGEVLMVGALTSWTVVSVLASTGWPGWLLMLISLIAAIVVCSILNFSIEKIAYRPLRTAPRLAPLITAMGMSLLLQTLAMIIWKPNPKPYPILLP
;
A
#
# COMPACT_ATOMS: atom_id res chain seq x y z
N MET A 1 29.22 4.29 19.98
CA MET A 1 29.22 3.39 18.80
C MET A 1 27.80 2.97 18.45
N ASP A 2 26.96 2.70 19.46
CA ASP A 2 25.58 2.23 19.28
C ASP A 2 24.71 3.19 18.46
N THR A 3 24.79 4.50 18.72
CA THR A 3 24.03 5.51 17.94
C THR A 3 24.41 5.51 16.47
N PHE A 4 25.69 5.32 16.13
CA PHE A 4 26.15 5.28 14.74
C PHE A 4 25.59 4.06 14.01
N ILE A 5 25.68 2.87 14.64
CA ILE A 5 25.12 1.63 14.10
C ILE A 5 23.60 1.74 13.95
N GLN A 6 22.92 2.30 14.96
CA GLN A 6 21.46 2.49 14.92
C GLN A 6 21.02 3.43 13.79
N GLN A 7 21.75 4.51 13.51
CA GLN A 7 21.43 5.39 12.39
C GLN A 7 21.65 4.71 11.03
N ILE A 8 22.66 3.85 10.90
CA ILE A 8 22.84 3.02 9.70
C ILE A 8 21.63 2.08 9.52
N ILE A 9 21.19 1.42 10.58
CA ILE A 9 20.03 0.52 10.53
C ILE A 9 18.76 1.31 10.18
N ASN A 10 18.51 2.46 10.81
CA ASN A 10 17.37 3.31 10.50
C ASN A 10 17.38 3.78 9.04
N GLY A 11 18.55 4.18 8.54
CA GLY A 11 18.75 4.57 7.15
C GLY A 11 18.48 3.42 6.18
N LEU A 12 18.93 2.20 6.51
CA LEU A 12 18.68 1.01 5.70
C LEU A 12 17.20 0.63 5.69
N VAL A 13 16.52 0.71 6.84
CA VAL A 13 15.08 0.43 6.94
C VAL A 13 14.29 1.42 6.08
N LEU A 14 14.51 2.73 6.25
CA LEU A 14 13.83 3.75 5.43
C LEU A 14 14.17 3.64 3.95
N GLY A 15 15.45 3.42 3.63
CA GLY A 15 15.93 3.23 2.26
C GLY A 15 15.29 2.00 1.60
N SER A 16 15.14 0.89 2.32
CA SER A 16 14.50 -0.32 1.81
C SER A 16 13.03 -0.10 1.46
N VAL A 17 12.30 0.67 2.28
CA VAL A 17 10.90 1.04 2.02
C VAL A 17 10.82 1.87 0.74
N TYR A 18 11.64 2.91 0.61
CA TYR A 18 11.66 3.73 -0.61
C TYR A 18 12.08 2.93 -1.85
N ALA A 19 13.05 2.03 -1.71
CA ALA A 19 13.48 1.15 -2.80
C ALA A 19 12.35 0.21 -3.25
N LEU A 20 11.62 -0.41 -2.31
CA LEU A 20 10.49 -1.28 -2.62
C LEU A 20 9.35 -0.52 -3.30
N VAL A 21 9.04 0.69 -2.85
CA VAL A 21 8.03 1.55 -3.47
C VAL A 21 8.44 1.92 -4.90
N ALA A 22 9.70 2.33 -5.10
CA ALA A 22 10.21 2.66 -6.43
C ALA A 22 10.20 1.45 -7.37
N LEU A 23 10.60 0.27 -6.88
CA LEU A 23 10.59 -0.98 -7.63
C LEU A 23 9.16 -1.38 -8.04
N GLY A 24 8.20 -1.27 -7.12
CA GLY A 24 6.78 -1.48 -7.42
C GLY A 24 6.28 -0.58 -8.55
N TYR A 25 6.59 0.72 -8.47
CA TYR A 25 6.17 1.70 -9.46
C TYR A 25 6.80 1.44 -10.85
N THR A 26 8.10 1.12 -10.90
CA THR A 26 8.79 0.85 -12.18
C THR A 26 8.32 -0.44 -12.84
N MET A 27 7.96 -1.47 -12.07
CA MET A 27 7.38 -2.71 -12.63
C MET A 27 6.02 -2.46 -13.28
N VAL A 28 5.13 -1.74 -12.60
CA VAL A 28 3.79 -1.42 -13.14
C VAL A 28 3.91 -0.57 -14.39
N TYR A 29 4.73 0.49 -14.34
CA TYR A 29 4.97 1.36 -15.48
C TYR A 29 5.64 0.61 -16.64
N GLY A 30 6.60 -0.27 -16.37
CA GLY A 30 7.32 -1.03 -17.40
C GLY A 30 6.44 -1.99 -18.19
N ILE A 31 5.37 -2.52 -17.58
CA ILE A 31 4.42 -3.42 -18.25
C ILE A 31 3.34 -2.61 -18.98
N ILE A 32 2.74 -1.63 -18.31
CA ILE A 32 1.54 -0.95 -18.80
C ILE A 32 1.90 0.25 -19.70
N ASN A 33 3.10 0.83 -19.55
CA ASN A 33 3.55 2.07 -20.19
C ASN A 33 2.56 3.25 -20.00
N LEU A 34 1.83 3.24 -18.87
CA LEU A 34 0.90 4.28 -18.46
C LEU A 34 1.25 4.75 -17.05
N ILE A 35 1.15 6.07 -16.83
CA ILE A 35 1.36 6.67 -15.51
C ILE A 35 0.20 6.24 -14.60
N ASN A 36 0.51 5.51 -13.52
CA ASN A 36 -0.46 5.03 -12.55
C ASN A 36 -0.34 5.80 -11.23
N PHE A 37 -1.15 6.85 -11.06
CA PHE A 37 -1.22 7.62 -9.81
C PHE A 37 -1.85 6.85 -8.65
N ALA A 38 -2.66 5.82 -8.92
CA ALA A 38 -3.32 5.02 -7.89
C ALA A 38 -2.36 4.07 -7.14
N HIS A 39 -1.13 3.87 -7.64
CA HIS A 39 -0.18 2.95 -7.01
C HIS A 39 0.15 3.33 -5.55
N GLY A 40 0.30 4.63 -5.26
CA GLY A 40 0.51 5.13 -3.90
C GLY A 40 -0.67 4.83 -2.97
N GLU A 41 -1.89 4.93 -3.50
CA GLU A 41 -3.11 4.61 -2.74
C GLU A 41 -3.24 3.12 -2.46
N VAL A 42 -2.76 2.25 -3.36
CA VAL A 42 -2.72 0.80 -3.09
C VAL A 42 -1.78 0.47 -1.93
N LEU A 43 -0.63 1.14 -1.85
CA LEU A 43 0.29 1.00 -0.71
C LEU A 43 -0.36 1.48 0.60
N MET A 44 -1.07 2.61 0.56
CA MET A 44 -1.84 3.11 1.69
C MET A 44 -2.90 2.08 2.14
N VAL A 45 -3.69 1.54 1.22
CA VAL A 45 -4.71 0.51 1.54
C VAL A 45 -4.06 -0.72 2.15
N GLY A 46 -2.90 -1.16 1.65
CA GLY A 46 -2.14 -2.27 2.23
C GLY A 46 -1.73 -2.01 3.68
N ALA A 47 -1.18 -0.81 3.96
CA ALA A 47 -0.78 -0.42 5.31
C ALA A 47 -2.00 -0.33 6.26
N LEU A 48 -3.10 0.27 5.81
CA LEU A 48 -4.33 0.40 6.59
C LEU A 48 -5.03 -0.94 6.83
N THR A 49 -4.97 -1.85 5.85
CA THR A 49 -5.46 -3.23 5.99
C THR A 49 -4.66 -3.97 7.06
N SER A 50 -3.32 -3.90 6.98
CA SER A 50 -2.45 -4.51 7.99
C SER A 50 -2.76 -3.94 9.38
N TRP A 51 -2.91 -2.62 9.51
CA TRP A 51 -3.28 -1.97 10.75
C TRP A 51 -4.65 -2.42 11.29
N THR A 52 -5.67 -2.58 10.42
CA THR A 52 -6.98 -3.08 10.85
C THR A 52 -6.93 -4.51 11.35
N VAL A 53 -6.21 -5.39 10.65
CA VAL A 53 -6.11 -6.79 11.04
C VAL A 53 -5.43 -6.90 12.40
N VAL A 54 -4.32 -6.16 12.59
CA VAL A 54 -3.63 -6.16 13.88
C VAL A 54 -4.48 -5.56 14.98
N SER A 55 -5.17 -4.44 14.75
CA SER A 55 -6.00 -3.80 15.77
C SER A 55 -7.20 -4.65 16.19
N VAL A 56 -7.81 -5.39 15.26
CA VAL A 56 -8.92 -6.32 15.57
C VAL A 56 -8.42 -7.54 16.32
N LEU A 57 -7.27 -8.12 15.92
CA LEU A 57 -6.71 -9.30 16.58
C LEU A 57 -5.91 -8.98 17.84
N ALA A 58 -5.64 -7.72 18.17
CA ALA A 58 -4.85 -7.33 19.34
C ALA A 58 -5.41 -7.88 20.67
N SER A 59 -6.74 -8.04 20.76
CA SER A 59 -7.41 -8.56 21.97
C SER A 59 -7.30 -10.08 22.14
N THR A 60 -6.83 -10.82 21.13
CA THR A 60 -6.74 -12.28 21.16
C THR A 60 -5.57 -12.81 21.99
N GLY A 61 -4.60 -11.95 22.36
CA GLY A 61 -3.41 -12.35 23.12
C GLY A 61 -2.42 -13.22 22.33
N TRP A 62 -2.56 -13.28 21.00
CA TRP A 62 -1.66 -14.06 20.15
C TRP A 62 -0.26 -13.44 20.09
N PRO A 63 0.78 -14.26 19.87
CA PRO A 63 2.14 -13.75 19.77
C PRO A 63 2.29 -12.79 18.58
N GLY A 64 3.01 -11.69 18.78
CA GLY A 64 3.05 -10.59 17.80
C GLY A 64 3.64 -10.94 16.44
N TRP A 65 4.56 -11.91 16.38
CA TRP A 65 5.09 -12.42 15.10
C TRP A 65 4.01 -13.12 14.26
N LEU A 66 3.06 -13.81 14.91
CA LEU A 66 1.95 -14.47 14.24
C LEU A 66 0.94 -13.43 13.72
N LEU A 67 0.65 -12.39 14.52
CA LEU A 67 -0.18 -11.26 14.10
C LEU A 67 0.42 -10.54 12.88
N MET A 68 1.74 -10.33 12.86
CA MET A 68 2.45 -9.74 11.73
C MET A 68 2.31 -10.58 10.46
N LEU A 69 2.42 -11.91 10.57
CA LEU A 69 2.31 -12.81 9.43
C LEU A 69 0.88 -12.82 8.86
N ILE A 70 -0.14 -12.86 9.74
CA ILE A 70 -1.55 -12.80 9.35
C ILE A 70 -1.87 -11.47 8.68
N SER A 71 -1.41 -10.35 9.25
CA SER A 71 -1.66 -9.02 8.69
C SER A 71 -0.96 -8.82 7.35
N LEU A 72 0.25 -9.38 7.19
CA LEU A 72 0.99 -9.39 5.92
C LEU A 72 0.22 -10.16 4.84
N ILE A 73 -0.23 -11.39 5.12
CA ILE A 73 -0.99 -12.19 4.16
C ILE A 73 -2.30 -11.48 3.78
N ALA A 74 -3.01 -10.94 4.77
CA ALA A 74 -4.25 -10.20 4.52
C ALA A 74 -4.00 -8.97 3.64
N ALA A 75 -2.94 -8.20 3.90
CA ALA A 75 -2.57 -7.05 3.09
C ALA A 75 -2.21 -7.46 1.65
N ILE A 76 -1.47 -8.55 1.44
CA ILE A 76 -1.15 -9.08 0.11
C ILE A 76 -2.44 -9.42 -0.65
N VAL A 77 -3.35 -10.18 -0.03
CA VAL A 77 -4.61 -10.58 -0.66
C VAL A 77 -5.46 -9.37 -1.05
N VAL A 78 -5.63 -8.41 -0.13
CA VAL A 78 -6.41 -7.20 -0.40
C VAL A 78 -5.79 -6.35 -1.50
N CYS A 79 -4.47 -6.11 -1.46
CA CYS A 79 -3.77 -5.34 -2.49
C CYS A 79 -3.82 -6.01 -3.86
N SER A 80 -3.69 -7.35 -3.92
CA SER A 80 -3.79 -8.10 -5.17
C SER A 80 -5.19 -7.98 -5.78
N ILE A 81 -6.25 -8.16 -4.97
CA ILE A 81 -7.63 -8.01 -5.43
C ILE A 81 -7.91 -6.58 -5.89
N LEU A 82 -7.43 -5.60 -5.14
CA LEU A 82 -7.61 -4.18 -5.45
C LEU A 82 -6.93 -3.81 -6.77
N ASN A 83 -5.64 -4.14 -6.94
CA ASN A 83 -4.92 -3.89 -8.19
C ASN A 83 -5.57 -4.57 -9.40
N PHE A 84 -5.99 -5.83 -9.25
CA PHE A 84 -6.71 -6.53 -10.30
C PHE A 84 -8.02 -5.83 -10.67
N SER A 85 -8.76 -5.35 -9.67
CA SER A 85 -10.02 -4.63 -9.87
C SER A 85 -9.79 -3.30 -10.57
N ILE A 86 -8.77 -2.54 -10.17
CA ILE A 86 -8.37 -1.28 -10.80
C ILE A 86 -7.99 -1.52 -12.26
N GLU A 87 -7.15 -2.52 -12.54
CA GLU A 87 -6.78 -2.86 -13.91
C GLU A 87 -8.01 -3.21 -14.74
N LYS A 88 -8.87 -4.11 -14.25
CA LYS A 88 -10.01 -4.64 -14.99
C LYS A 88 -11.07 -3.57 -15.27
N ILE A 89 -11.37 -2.73 -14.30
CA ILE A 89 -12.49 -1.77 -14.36
C ILE A 89 -12.04 -0.43 -14.93
N ALA A 90 -10.89 0.07 -14.49
CA ALA A 90 -10.43 1.42 -14.83
C ALA A 90 -9.54 1.41 -16.07
N TYR A 91 -8.50 0.59 -16.11
CA TYR A 91 -7.47 0.69 -17.16
C TYR A 91 -7.75 -0.13 -18.42
N ARG A 92 -8.22 -1.37 -18.27
CA ARG A 92 -8.43 -2.30 -19.39
C ARG A 92 -9.40 -1.75 -20.45
N PRO A 93 -10.53 -1.09 -20.10
CA PRO A 93 -11.44 -0.52 -21.11
C PRO A 93 -10.83 0.66 -21.88
N LEU A 94 -9.87 1.37 -21.29
CA LEU A 94 -9.27 2.59 -21.85
C LEU A 94 -7.98 2.32 -22.64
N ARG A 95 -7.61 1.06 -22.88
CA ARG A 95 -6.40 0.71 -23.63
C ARG A 95 -6.41 1.20 -25.08
N THR A 96 -7.59 1.34 -25.69
CA THR A 96 -7.75 1.85 -27.06
C THR A 96 -8.04 3.35 -27.11
N ALA A 97 -8.16 4.01 -25.95
CA ALA A 97 -8.48 5.42 -25.85
C ALA A 97 -7.21 6.29 -26.01
N PRO A 98 -7.35 7.60 -26.30
CA PRO A 98 -6.23 8.53 -26.32
C PRO A 98 -5.48 8.53 -24.98
N ARG A 99 -4.15 8.72 -25.02
CA ARG A 99 -3.24 8.61 -23.85
C ARG A 99 -3.63 9.49 -22.64
N LEU A 100 -4.40 10.56 -22.86
CA LEU A 100 -4.92 11.42 -21.80
C LEU A 100 -6.01 10.75 -20.96
N ALA A 101 -6.85 9.89 -21.55
CA ALA A 101 -7.98 9.30 -20.84
C ALA A 101 -7.54 8.35 -19.70
N PRO A 102 -6.58 7.42 -19.89
CA PRO A 102 -6.06 6.62 -18.77
C PRO A 102 -5.42 7.43 -17.65
N LEU A 103 -4.82 8.58 -17.96
CA LEU A 103 -4.22 9.47 -16.96
C LEU A 103 -5.29 10.11 -16.07
N ILE A 104 -6.35 10.64 -16.68
CA ILE A 104 -7.50 11.21 -15.94
C ILE A 104 -8.15 10.14 -15.08
N THR A 105 -8.34 8.93 -15.62
CA THR A 105 -8.87 7.81 -14.86
C THR A 105 -7.96 7.38 -13.71
N ALA A 106 -6.64 7.40 -13.89
CA ALA A 106 -5.68 7.13 -12.81
C ALA A 106 -5.81 8.14 -11.67
N MET A 107 -5.93 9.43 -12.00
CA MET A 107 -6.17 10.48 -11.00
C MET A 107 -7.52 10.30 -10.30
N GLY A 108 -8.58 10.01 -11.06
CA GLY A 108 -9.91 9.74 -10.51
C GLY A 108 -9.91 8.55 -9.56
N MET A 109 -9.21 7.46 -9.90
CA MET A 109 -9.06 6.30 -9.03
C MET A 109 -8.24 6.62 -7.78
N SER A 110 -7.18 7.43 -7.88
CA SER A 110 -6.41 7.86 -6.72
C SER A 110 -7.29 8.66 -5.75
N LEU A 111 -8.04 9.65 -6.23
CA LEU A 111 -8.97 10.42 -5.42
C LEU A 111 -10.07 9.54 -4.80
N LEU A 112 -10.61 8.59 -5.57
CA LEU A 112 -11.62 7.65 -5.07
C LEU A 112 -11.07 6.78 -3.94
N LEU A 113 -9.89 6.19 -4.10
CA LEU A 113 -9.28 5.35 -3.07
C LEU A 113 -8.92 6.16 -1.82
N GLN A 114 -8.39 7.37 -2.00
CA GLN A 114 -8.06 8.27 -0.91
C GLN A 114 -9.32 8.71 -0.14
N THR A 115 -10.39 9.08 -0.84
CA THR A 115 -11.66 9.48 -0.19
C THR A 115 -12.33 8.32 0.51
N LEU A 116 -12.35 7.12 -0.09
CA LEU A 116 -12.81 5.90 0.61
C LEU A 116 -11.98 5.63 1.86
N ALA A 117 -10.65 5.81 1.78
CA ALA A 117 -9.79 5.61 2.93
C ALA A 117 -10.10 6.61 4.06
N MET A 118 -10.33 7.87 3.72
CA MET A 118 -10.75 8.88 4.70
C MET A 118 -12.11 8.58 5.33
N ILE A 119 -13.06 8.01 4.58
CA ILE A 119 -14.38 7.63 5.12
C ILE A 119 -14.24 6.44 6.09
N ILE A 120 -13.48 5.42 5.71
CA ILE A 120 -13.37 4.16 6.47
C ILE A 120 -12.44 4.31 7.69
N TRP A 121 -11.24 4.87 7.50
CA TRP A 121 -10.18 4.92 8.53
C TRP A 121 -10.07 6.27 9.25
N LYS A 122 -10.79 7.30 8.77
CA LYS A 122 -10.71 8.70 9.20
C LYS A 122 -9.36 9.34 8.82
N PRO A 123 -9.29 10.68 8.67
CA PRO A 123 -8.07 11.39 8.26
C PRO A 123 -7.01 11.52 9.39
N ASN A 124 -7.10 10.70 10.44
CA ASN A 124 -6.21 10.78 11.59
C ASN A 124 -5.02 9.83 11.42
N PRO A 125 -3.78 10.26 11.76
CA PRO A 125 -2.62 9.39 11.75
C PRO A 125 -2.85 8.16 12.62
N LYS A 126 -2.62 6.98 12.04
CA LYS A 126 -2.73 5.69 12.73
C LYS A 126 -1.32 5.13 12.97
N PRO A 127 -0.75 5.28 14.18
CA PRO A 127 0.53 4.66 14.47
C PRO A 127 0.39 3.15 14.40
N TYR A 128 1.38 2.50 13.80
CA TYR A 128 1.42 1.04 13.75
C TYR A 128 1.78 0.51 15.14
N PRO A 129 1.02 -0.45 15.70
CA PRO A 129 1.29 -1.01 17.02
C PRO A 129 2.62 -1.79 17.04
N ILE A 130 3.33 -1.72 18.16
CA ILE A 130 4.59 -2.46 18.38
C ILE A 130 4.23 -3.93 18.62
N LEU A 131 4.61 -4.80 17.68
CA LEU A 131 4.30 -6.23 17.71
C LEU A 131 5.44 -7.08 18.26
N LEU A 132 6.68 -6.63 18.10
CA LEU A 132 7.88 -7.33 18.53
C LEU A 132 8.58 -6.50 19.61
N PRO A 133 9.11 -7.13 20.67
CA PRO A 133 9.93 -6.47 21.68
C PRO A 133 11.26 -5.95 21.11
#